data_AF-A0A396FGE3-F1
#
_entry.id   AF-A0A396FGE3-F1
#
_cell.length_a   1.000
_cell.length_b   1.000
_cell.length_c   1.000
_cell.angle_alpha   90.00
_cell.angle_beta   90.00
_cell.angle_gamma   90.00
#
_symmetry.space_group_name_H-M   'P 1'
#
loop_
_entity.id
_entity.type
_entity.pdbx_description
1 polymer ?
#
loop_
_entity_poly.entity_id
_entity_poly.type
_entity_poly.pdbx_seq_one_letter_code
_entity_poly.pdbx_strand_id
1 'polypeptide(L)'
;KNYYREVKDKNRVYYEFYHLDGTENVPEDYKEISFVCLRPDGSLELPSTLGIVCRKIAQKLDGFEGFHFHQLRHTYTSNLLANGAA
;
A
#
# COMPACT_ATOMS: atom_id res chain seq x y z
N LYS A 1 -16.26 -5.66 3.19
CA LYS A 1 -15.28 -6.78 3.24
C LYS A 1 -14.35 -6.70 2.03
N ASN A 2 -13.10 -7.13 2.17
CA ASN A 2 -12.12 -7.08 1.09
C ASN A 2 -11.96 -8.44 0.42
N TYR A 3 -11.75 -8.41 -0.90
CA TYR A 3 -11.61 -9.58 -1.75
C TYR A 3 -10.48 -9.38 -2.73
N TYR A 4 -9.94 -10.49 -3.25
CA TYR A 4 -9.08 -10.46 -4.42
C TYR A 4 -9.58 -11.44 -5.48
N ARG A 5 -9.27 -11.09 -6.72
CA ARG A 5 -9.41 -11.97 -7.88
C ARG A 5 -8.06 -12.22 -8.51
N GLU A 6 -7.76 -13.47 -8.82
CA GLU A 6 -6.60 -13.84 -9.62
C GLU A 6 -6.95 -13.68 -11.11
N VAL A 7 -6.23 -12.81 -11.81
CA VAL A 7 -6.38 -12.61 -13.25
C VAL A 7 -5.18 -13.18 -13.97
N LYS A 8 -5.46 -14.06 -14.93
CA LYS A 8 -4.48 -14.65 -15.83
C LYS A 8 -4.59 -13.96 -17.19
N ASP A 9 -3.67 -13.03 -17.46
CA ASP A 9 -3.54 -12.40 -18.77
C ASP A 9 -2.26 -12.90 -19.45
N LYS A 10 -2.42 -13.63 -20.56
CA LYS A 10 -1.32 -14.25 -21.31
C LYS A 10 -0.44 -15.14 -20.40
N ASN A 11 0.81 -14.74 -20.18
CA ASN A 11 1.80 -15.42 -19.33
C ASN A 11 2.00 -14.73 -17.96
N ARG A 12 1.09 -13.84 -17.56
CA ARG A 12 1.18 -13.11 -16.29
C ARG A 12 -0.03 -13.39 -15.42
N VAL A 13 0.24 -13.63 -14.15
CA VAL A 13 -0.78 -13.69 -13.10
C VAL A 13 -0.67 -12.40 -12.30
N TYR A 14 -1.77 -11.67 -12.17
CA TYR A 14 -1.85 -10.51 -11.30
C TYR A 14 -3.13 -10.56 -10.46
N TYR A 15 -3.13 -9.82 -9.35
CA TYR A 15 -4.24 -9.81 -8.40
C TYR A 15 -4.95 -8.48 -8.45
N GLU A 16 -6.26 -8.52 -8.62
CA GLU A 16 -7.13 -7.34 -8.53
C GLU A 16 -7.80 -7.35 -7.16
N PHE A 17 -7.85 -6.19 -6.50
CA PHE A 17 -8.39 -6.03 -5.15
C PHE A 17 -9.71 -5.26 -5.18
N TYR A 18 -10.68 -5.76 -4.43
CA TYR A 18 -12.03 -5.20 -4.37
C TYR A 18 -12.48 -5.05 -2.92
N HIS A 19 -13.24 -3.98 -2.66
CA HIS A 19 -13.96 -3.80 -1.42
C HIS A 19 -15.44 -3.82 -1.74
N LEU A 20 -16.18 -4.75 -1.13
CA LEU A 20 -17.64 -4.83 -1.23
C LEU A 20 -18.24 -4.45 0.11
N ASP A 21 -19.15 -3.48 0.13
CA ASP A 21 -19.71 -2.90 1.36
C ASP A 21 -20.74 -3.80 2.08
N GLY A 22 -21.04 -4.96 1.48
CA GLY A 22 -21.98 -5.96 2.01
C GLY A 22 -23.40 -5.85 1.45
N THR A 23 -23.67 -4.84 0.60
CA THR A 23 -24.93 -4.74 -0.15
C THR A 23 -24.88 -5.49 -1.49
N GLU A 24 -23.68 -5.82 -1.95
CA GLU A 24 -23.42 -6.46 -3.23
C GLU A 24 -23.27 -7.99 -3.08
N ASN A 25 -23.73 -8.73 -4.09
CA ASN A 25 -23.45 -10.16 -4.19
C ASN A 25 -21.96 -10.38 -4.50
N VAL A 26 -21.30 -11.24 -3.72
CA VAL A 26 -19.89 -11.59 -3.93
C VAL A 26 -19.80 -12.55 -5.14
N PRO A 27 -19.03 -12.22 -6.20
CA PRO A 27 -18.82 -13.13 -7.32
C PRO A 27 -18.10 -14.42 -6.89
N GLU A 28 -18.38 -15.54 -7.55
CA GLU A 28 -17.84 -16.86 -7.17
C GLU A 28 -16.31 -16.95 -7.26
N ASP A 29 -15.68 -16.15 -8.13
CA ASP A 29 -14.25 -16.13 -8.36
C ASP A 29 -13.47 -15.23 -7.37
N TYR A 30 -14.18 -14.60 -6.42
CA TYR A 30 -13.59 -13.69 -5.45
C TYR A 30 -13.25 -14.41 -4.16
N LYS A 31 -12.02 -14.20 -3.66
CA LYS A 31 -11.55 -14.78 -2.41
C LYS A 31 -11.43 -13.70 -1.34
N GLU A 32 -12.04 -13.94 -0.18
CA GLU A 32 -11.98 -13.01 0.95
C GLU A 32 -10.53 -12.88 1.45
N ILE A 33 -10.13 -11.66 1.79
CA ILE A 33 -8.81 -11.33 2.34
C ILE A 33 -8.94 -10.24 3.39
N SER A 34 -8.11 -10.34 4.44
CA SER A 34 -7.99 -9.29 5.45
C SER A 34 -6.67 -8.54 5.26
N PHE A 35 -6.73 -7.21 5.25
CA PHE A 35 -5.57 -6.34 5.15
C PHE A 35 -5.32 -5.62 6.46
N VAL A 36 -4.06 -5.28 6.73
CA VAL A 36 -3.67 -4.50 7.90
C VAL A 36 -3.87 -3.00 7.64
N CYS A 37 -3.49 -2.53 6.45
CA CYS A 37 -3.60 -1.12 6.06
C CYS A 37 -4.96 -0.87 5.44
N LEU A 38 -5.90 -0.38 6.25
CA LEU A 38 -7.27 -0.11 5.85
C LEU A 38 -7.58 1.39 5.94
N ARG A 39 -8.46 1.85 5.05
CA ARG A 39 -9.16 3.12 5.15
C ARG A 39 -10.23 3.07 6.25
N PRO A 40 -10.76 4.23 6.68
CA PRO A 40 -11.87 4.28 7.63
C PRO A 40 -13.11 3.50 7.20
N ASP A 41 -13.36 3.37 5.89
CA ASP A 41 -14.45 2.57 5.31
C ASP A 41 -14.13 1.06 5.24
N GLY A 42 -12.93 0.65 5.66
CA GLY A 42 -12.48 -0.74 5.64
C GLY A 42 -11.95 -1.22 4.29
N SER A 43 -11.81 -0.34 3.29
CA SER A 43 -11.15 -0.65 2.02
C SER A 43 -9.62 -0.63 2.13
N LEU A 44 -8.92 -1.31 1.22
CA LEU A 44 -7.45 -1.35 1.20
C LEU A 44 -6.85 0.04 0.97
N GLU A 45 -5.89 0.43 1.81
CA GLU A 45 -5.04 1.58 1.49
C GLU A 45 -3.94 1.22 0.49
N LEU A 46 -3.81 2.04 -0.56
CA LEU A 46 -2.85 1.80 -1.64
C LEU A 46 -1.55 2.58 -1.41
N PRO A 47 -0.41 2.09 -1.93
CA PRO A 47 0.87 2.81 -1.86
C PRO A 47 0.84 4.23 -2.45
N SER A 48 -0.06 4.49 -3.40
CA SER A 48 -0.26 5.84 -3.97
C SER A 48 -0.68 6.86 -2.91
N THR A 49 -1.41 6.44 -1.87
CA THR A 49 -1.80 7.28 -0.73
C THR A 49 -0.57 7.75 0.05
N LEU A 50 0.42 6.87 0.27
CA LEU A 50 1.68 7.24 0.92
C LEU A 50 2.42 8.31 0.11
N GLY A 51 2.38 8.21 -1.22
CA GLY A 51 2.95 9.23 -2.10
C GLY A 51 2.30 10.61 -1.91
N ILE A 52 0.98 10.68 -1.72
CA ILE A 52 0.27 11.95 -1.44
C ILE A 52 0.73 12.51 -0.08
N VAL A 53 0.85 11.67 0.95
CA VAL A 53 1.29 12.08 2.28
C VAL A 53 2.73 12.61 2.24
N CYS A 54 3.65 11.91 1.58
CA CYS A 54 5.04 12.36 1.42
C CYS A 54 5.11 13.72 0.72
N ARG A 55 4.31 13.95 -0.33
CA ARG A 55 4.25 15.26 -0.99
C ARG A 55 3.75 16.37 -0.07
N LYS A 56 2.72 16.10 0.74
CA LYS A 56 2.24 17.07 1.73
C LYS A 56 3.29 17.41 2.79
N ILE A 57 4.10 16.42 3.19
CA ILE A 57 5.21 16.63 4.14
C ILE A 57 6.29 17.50 3.49
N ALA A 58 6.71 17.17 2.27
CA ALA A 58 7.70 17.92 1.50
C ALA A 58 7.33 19.41 1.30
N GLN A 59 6.03 19.72 1.25
CA GLN A 59 5.53 21.10 1.13
C GLN A 59 5.49 21.86 2.45
N LYS A 60 5.50 21.16 3.59
CA LYS A 60 5.32 21.76 4.92
C LYS A 60 6.61 21.92 5.70
N LEU A 61 7.62 21.11 5.39
CA LEU A 61 8.88 21.08 6.11
C LEU A 61 10.01 21.50 5.18
N ASP A 62 10.73 22.55 5.56
CA ASP A 62 11.94 22.97 4.87
C ASP A 62 12.99 21.84 4.90
N GLY A 63 13.66 21.60 3.76
CA GLY A 63 14.67 20.55 3.64
C GLY A 63 14.12 19.16 3.31
N PHE A 64 12.80 19.04 3.06
CA PHE A 64 12.16 17.79 2.61
C PHE A 64 11.81 17.82 1.11
N GLU A 65 12.43 18.67 0.32
CA GLU A 65 12.25 18.74 -1.12
C GLU A 65 12.57 17.37 -1.75
N GLY A 66 11.64 16.85 -2.56
CA GLY A 66 11.80 15.53 -3.17
C GLY A 66 11.65 14.36 -2.19
N PHE A 67 11.08 14.57 -1.00
CA PHE A 67 10.85 13.47 -0.05
C PHE A 67 9.90 12.39 -0.62
N HIS A 68 10.34 11.13 -0.54
CA HIS A 68 9.62 9.97 -1.07
C HIS A 68 9.62 8.82 -0.07
N PHE A 69 8.54 8.03 -0.04
CA PHE A 69 8.38 6.94 0.93
C PHE A 69 9.55 5.94 0.94
N HIS A 70 10.16 5.66 -0.21
CA HIS A 70 11.30 4.74 -0.31
C HIS A 70 12.55 5.22 0.44
N GLN A 71 12.71 6.53 0.65
CA GLN A 71 13.82 7.08 1.44
C GLN A 71 13.75 6.62 2.90
N LEU A 72 12.56 6.40 3.47
CA LEU A 72 12.43 5.86 4.83
C LEU A 72 13.07 4.49 4.96
N ARG A 73 12.93 3.64 3.94
CA ARG A 73 13.58 2.31 3.90
C ARG A 73 15.10 2.44 3.83
N HIS A 74 15.61 3.35 2.99
CA HIS A 74 17.04 3.63 2.92
C HIS A 74 17.57 4.14 4.26
N THR A 75 16.92 5.13 4.86
CA THR A 75 17.30 5.68 6.17
C THR A 75 17.31 4.62 7.27
N TYR A 76 16.28 3.76 7.32
CA TYR A 76 16.24 2.66 8.29
C TYR A 76 17.44 1.72 8.13
N THR A 77 17.75 1.33 6.89
CA THR A 77 18.86 0.42 6.59
C THR A 77 20.21 1.07 6.94
N SER A 78 20.42 2.34 6.54
CA SER A 78 21.63 3.09 6.88
C SER A 78 21.80 3.24 8.39
N ASN A 79 20.71 3.48 9.13
CA ASN A 79 20.75 3.58 10.59
C ASN A 79 21.09 2.24 11.24
N LEU A 80 20.54 1.12 10.75
CA LEU A 80 20.91 -0.21 11.26
C LEU A 80 22.41 -0.47 11.13
N LEU A 81 22.98 -0.20 9.94
CA LEU A 81 24.41 -0.38 9.70
C LEU A 81 25.26 0.56 10.56
N ALA A 82 24.86 1.83 10.68
CA ALA A 82 25.56 2.80 11.51
C ALA A 82 25.56 2.43 13.00
N ASN A 83 24.57 1.67 13.46
CA ASN A 83 24.46 1.19 14.85
C ASN A 83 25.01 -0.24 15.03
N GLY A 84 25.79 -0.74 14.08
CA GLY A 84 26.56 -1.99 14.24
C GLY A 84 25.78 -3.27 13.99
N ALA A 85 24.59 -3.21 13.38
CA ALA A 85 23.97 -4.40 12.83
C ALA A 85 24.78 -4.87 11.61
N ALA A 86 25.21 -6.14 11.62
CA ALA A 86 25.98 -6.78 10.56
C ALA A 86 25.29 -8.08 10.11
#